data_AF-A0A0C3H4G4-F1
#
_entry.id   AF-A0A0C3H4G4-F1
#
_cell.length_a   1.000
_cell.length_b   1.000
_cell.length_c   1.000
_cell.angle_alpha   90.00
_cell.angle_beta   90.00
_cell.angle_gamma   90.00
#
_symmetry.space_group_name_H-M   'P 1'
#
loop_
_entity.id
_entity.type
_entity.pdbx_description
1 polymer ?
#
loop_
_entity_poly.entity_id
_entity_poly.type
_entity_poly.pdbx_seq_one_letter_code
_entity_poly.pdbx_strand_id
1 'polypeptide(L)'
;MSESREDKRDPTQEPWLDYKCSPWTTSSQRAADLYYSGAKLWRKEDLVDIEQQLTKAYTAEKFTLRRLDGNIISIKNPMFGVLKPIWEPVIKFQEFWRLVRSTPDGPPETYHCTYLVDWVNQTVRDYEGPLGTTWPVFESSRERWNASMTCDAFTAQLRRLLLRADGTAKRVTKIVCFGLGDLNIKPKDWWRIQNNEMPPDQRKLEASIIDAALIHHAMALTIADIVRSCADSGSHGVRILSQDPNYIDQTKELLLEAGIEVVGTHGAGGFAEVDSESIVLSALAQAPIQQIIADLARPVAIVYAGNTSARVFDNYSSVVPLLLLWF
;
A
#
# COMPACT_ATOMS: atom_id res chain seq x y z
N MET A 1 59.27 -15.71 44.84
CA MET A 1 59.29 -15.03 43.54
C MET A 1 58.58 -15.94 42.56
N SER A 2 57.51 -15.42 41.96
CA SER A 2 56.42 -16.16 41.32
C SER A 2 56.79 -16.76 39.96
N GLU A 3 56.48 -18.03 39.78
CA GLU A 3 56.47 -18.74 38.50
C GLU A 3 55.47 -18.10 37.53
N SER A 4 55.95 -17.75 36.34
CA SER A 4 55.15 -17.32 35.21
C SER A 4 54.42 -18.52 34.60
N ARG A 5 53.09 -18.52 34.69
CA ARG A 5 52.22 -19.40 33.90
C ARG A 5 52.33 -19.01 32.43
N GLU A 6 53.10 -19.78 31.67
CA GLU A 6 53.01 -19.77 30.21
C GLU A 6 51.64 -20.33 29.80
N ASP A 7 50.87 -19.46 29.15
CA ASP A 7 49.59 -19.75 28.54
C ASP A 7 49.83 -20.61 27.29
N LYS A 8 49.65 -21.93 27.44
CA LYS A 8 49.70 -22.89 26.34
C LYS A 8 48.49 -22.66 25.43
N ARG A 9 48.69 -21.88 24.37
CA ARG A 9 47.76 -21.83 23.23
C ARG A 9 47.73 -23.20 22.55
N ASP A 10 46.54 -23.79 22.51
CA ASP A 10 46.23 -25.09 21.90
C ASP A 10 46.42 -25.01 20.36
N PRO A 11 47.27 -25.83 19.71
CA PRO A 11 47.63 -25.66 18.31
C PRO A 11 46.66 -26.29 17.30
N THR A 12 45.46 -26.72 17.72
CA THR A 12 44.54 -27.52 16.88
C THR A 12 43.23 -26.85 16.47
N GLN A 13 43.09 -25.52 16.61
CA GLN A 13 41.97 -24.83 15.97
C GLN A 13 42.29 -24.56 14.49
N GLU A 14 41.81 -25.44 13.61
CA GLU A 14 41.71 -25.14 12.18
C GLU A 14 41.03 -23.76 11.99
N PRO A 15 41.54 -22.89 11.12
CA PRO A 15 40.95 -21.58 10.91
C PRO A 15 39.58 -21.73 10.25
N TRP A 16 38.51 -21.44 11.01
CA TRP A 16 37.15 -21.39 10.50
C TRP A 16 37.01 -20.19 9.55
N LEU A 17 36.57 -20.45 8.32
CA LEU A 17 36.23 -19.39 7.38
C LEU A 17 34.74 -19.08 7.48
N ASP A 18 34.41 -17.91 8.02
CA ASP A 18 33.04 -17.38 8.03
C ASP A 18 32.66 -16.87 6.62
N TYR A 19 32.36 -17.80 5.70
CA TYR A 19 31.89 -17.48 4.36
C TYR A 19 30.35 -17.39 4.33
N LYS A 20 29.82 -16.21 3.97
CA LYS A 20 28.38 -15.91 3.93
C LYS A 20 27.63 -16.02 5.28
N CYS A 21 28.33 -16.04 6.41
CA CYS A 21 27.73 -15.98 7.75
C CYS A 21 27.37 -14.55 8.18
N SER A 22 26.72 -13.78 7.31
CA SER A 22 26.30 -12.42 7.65
C SER A 22 25.08 -12.42 8.58
N PRO A 23 24.83 -11.31 9.32
CA PRO A 23 23.57 -11.13 10.06
C PRO A 23 22.34 -11.28 9.17
N TRP A 24 22.45 -10.88 7.90
CA TRP A 24 21.43 -11.11 6.89
C TRP A 24 21.11 -12.59 6.72
N THR A 25 22.11 -13.46 6.56
CA THR A 25 21.88 -14.89 6.23
C THR A 25 21.10 -15.57 7.34
N THR A 26 21.47 -15.28 8.57
CA THR A 26 20.75 -15.75 9.75
C THR A 26 19.33 -15.18 9.80
N SER A 27 19.18 -13.87 9.52
CA SER A 27 17.89 -13.20 9.52
C SER A 27 16.93 -13.76 8.47
N SER A 28 17.41 -13.96 7.24
CA SER A 28 16.65 -14.51 6.12
C SER A 28 16.16 -15.93 6.41
N GLN A 29 17.06 -16.81 6.88
CA GLN A 29 16.67 -18.17 7.25
C GLN A 29 15.58 -18.15 8.33
N ARG A 30 15.75 -17.33 9.36
CA ARG A 30 14.78 -17.22 10.45
C ARG A 30 13.42 -16.68 9.98
N ALA A 31 13.40 -15.74 9.03
CA ALA A 31 12.15 -15.24 8.46
C ALA A 31 11.42 -16.34 7.68
N ALA A 32 12.16 -17.16 6.92
CA ALA A 32 11.60 -18.33 6.24
C ALA A 32 11.06 -19.37 7.23
N ASP A 33 11.81 -19.70 8.28
CA ASP A 33 11.39 -20.67 9.30
C ASP A 33 10.08 -20.23 10.00
N LEU A 34 9.98 -18.94 10.36
CA LEU A 34 8.77 -18.36 10.96
C LEU A 34 7.58 -18.46 10.00
N TYR A 35 7.78 -18.07 8.73
CA TYR A 35 6.74 -18.20 7.70
C TYR A 35 6.25 -19.65 7.56
N TYR A 36 7.16 -20.61 7.42
CA TYR A 36 6.83 -22.03 7.27
C TYR A 36 6.17 -22.64 8.52
N SER A 37 6.46 -22.10 9.71
CA SER A 37 5.78 -22.47 10.96
C SER A 37 4.34 -21.95 11.06
N GLY A 38 3.89 -21.12 10.11
CA GLY A 38 2.57 -20.48 10.11
C GLY A 38 2.51 -19.18 10.91
N ALA A 39 3.65 -18.56 11.22
CA ALA A 39 3.65 -17.23 11.82
C ALA A 39 3.12 -16.20 10.83
N LYS A 40 2.10 -15.45 11.23
CA LYS A 40 1.59 -14.32 10.45
C LYS A 40 2.62 -13.20 10.38
N LEU A 41 2.85 -12.68 9.19
CA LEU A 41 3.70 -11.51 8.94
C LEU A 41 2.97 -10.22 9.27
N TRP A 42 1.65 -10.20 9.07
CA TRP A 42 0.82 -9.04 9.36
C TRP A 42 -0.26 -9.38 10.38
N ARG A 43 -0.47 -8.45 11.30
CA ARG A 43 -1.54 -8.52 12.30
C ARG A 43 -2.32 -7.23 12.31
N LYS A 44 -3.62 -7.33 12.51
CA LYS A 44 -4.52 -6.17 12.46
C LYS A 44 -4.18 -5.18 13.58
N GLU A 45 -3.87 -5.68 14.76
CA GLU A 45 -3.46 -4.89 15.91
C GLU A 45 -2.18 -4.09 15.66
N ASP A 46 -1.19 -4.67 14.97
CA ASP A 46 0.08 -4.01 14.70
C ASP A 46 -0.09 -2.86 13.67
N LEU A 47 -0.98 -3.05 12.69
CA LEU A 47 -1.33 -2.04 11.69
C LEU A 47 -2.16 -0.88 12.29
N VAL A 48 -3.11 -1.18 13.17
CA VAL A 48 -3.86 -0.16 13.91
C VAL A 48 -2.94 0.62 14.85
N ASP A 49 -2.05 -0.08 15.56
CA ASP A 49 -1.14 0.53 16.51
C ASP A 49 -0.19 1.52 15.83
N ILE A 50 0.47 1.12 14.72
CA ILE A 50 1.38 2.03 14.03
C ILE A 50 0.65 3.23 13.43
N GLU A 51 -0.54 3.03 12.85
CA GLU A 51 -1.36 4.14 12.33
C GLU A 51 -1.66 5.15 13.45
N GLN A 52 -2.06 4.65 14.63
CA GLN A 52 -2.33 5.47 15.79
C GLN A 52 -1.08 6.18 16.32
N GLN A 53 0.08 5.52 16.31
CA GLN A 53 1.34 6.15 16.70
C GLN A 53 1.70 7.31 15.77
N LEU A 54 1.48 7.17 14.46
CA LEU A 54 1.81 8.19 13.46
C LEU A 54 0.93 9.45 13.56
N THR A 55 -0.26 9.37 14.16
CA THR A 55 -1.05 10.58 14.52
C THR A 55 -0.29 11.54 15.45
N LYS A 56 0.73 11.04 16.15
CA LYS A 56 1.60 11.82 17.06
C LYS A 56 2.99 12.03 16.47
N ALA A 57 3.17 11.92 15.15
CA ALA A 57 4.48 11.94 14.52
C ALA A 57 5.29 13.23 14.69
N TYR A 58 4.68 14.34 15.10
CA TYR A 58 5.40 15.58 15.39
C TYR A 58 5.69 15.81 16.87
N THR A 59 5.18 14.95 17.75
CA THR A 59 5.30 15.10 19.22
C THR A 59 5.86 13.87 19.92
N ALA A 60 5.79 12.69 19.30
CA ALA A 60 6.37 11.46 19.83
C ALA A 60 7.90 11.44 19.63
N GLU A 61 8.65 11.04 20.64
CA GLU A 61 10.12 10.91 20.54
C GLU A 61 10.55 9.71 19.68
N LYS A 62 9.71 8.67 19.63
CA LYS A 62 9.98 7.40 18.97
C LYS A 62 8.70 6.67 18.58
N PHE A 63 8.85 5.73 17.67
CA PHE A 63 7.82 4.75 17.29
C PHE A 63 8.24 3.35 17.71
N THR A 64 7.29 2.50 18.02
CA THR A 64 7.52 1.08 18.32
C THR A 64 6.99 0.22 17.19
N LEU A 65 7.81 -0.74 16.75
CA LEU A 65 7.44 -1.70 15.72
C LEU A 65 7.56 -3.12 16.26
N ARG A 66 6.59 -3.97 15.95
CA ARG A 66 6.69 -5.40 16.19
C ARG A 66 7.40 -6.07 15.02
N ARG A 67 8.38 -6.90 15.33
CA ARG A 67 9.08 -7.77 14.38
C ARG A 67 8.31 -9.07 14.17
N LEU A 68 8.60 -9.76 13.08
CA LEU A 68 8.04 -11.07 12.75
C LEU A 68 8.22 -12.10 13.88
N ASP A 69 9.31 -12.00 14.63
CA ASP A 69 9.61 -12.88 15.77
C ASP A 69 8.89 -12.49 17.08
N GLY A 70 8.02 -11.48 17.03
CA GLY A 70 7.24 -10.98 18.16
C GLY A 70 7.94 -9.93 19.02
N ASN A 71 9.25 -9.73 18.85
CA ASN A 71 10.00 -8.71 19.59
C ASN A 71 9.60 -7.30 19.15
N ILE A 72 9.67 -6.35 20.07
CA ILE A 72 9.38 -4.93 19.81
C ILE A 72 10.69 -4.16 19.73
N ILE A 73 10.84 -3.35 18.68
CA ILE A 73 11.94 -2.38 18.55
C ILE A 73 11.41 -0.96 18.65
N SER A 74 12.29 -0.02 19.01
CA SER A 74 12.01 1.41 19.00
C SER A 74 12.80 2.10 17.90
N ILE A 75 12.12 2.89 17.07
CA ILE A 75 12.73 3.74 16.04
C ILE A 75 12.64 5.19 16.49
N LYS A 76 13.79 5.88 16.52
CA LYS A 76 13.85 7.31 16.84
C LYS A 76 13.08 8.11 15.80
N ASN A 77 12.25 9.06 16.25
CA ASN A 77 11.54 9.96 15.38
C ASN A 77 12.44 11.13 14.94
N PRO A 78 12.79 11.27 13.64
CA PRO A 78 13.59 12.40 13.17
C PRO A 78 12.86 13.75 13.27
N MET A 79 11.53 13.77 13.33
CA MET A 79 10.74 15.01 13.40
C MET A 79 10.45 15.48 14.83
N PHE A 80 10.87 14.72 15.85
CA PHE A 80 10.68 15.14 17.24
C PHE A 80 11.47 16.41 17.56
N GLY A 81 10.77 17.44 18.05
CA GLY A 81 11.36 18.74 18.39
C GLY A 81 11.68 19.63 17.17
N VAL A 82 11.29 19.22 15.96
CA VAL A 82 11.45 20.05 14.75
C VAL A 82 10.33 21.09 14.70
N LEU A 83 10.69 22.38 14.67
CA LEU A 83 9.73 23.49 14.72
C LEU A 83 8.82 23.59 13.49
N LYS A 84 9.35 23.28 12.31
CA LYS A 84 8.65 23.36 11.01
C LYS A 84 8.99 22.12 10.18
N PRO A 85 8.36 20.96 10.46
CA PRO A 85 8.63 19.74 9.73
C PRO A 85 8.19 19.89 8.27
N ILE A 86 9.02 19.39 7.35
CA ILE A 86 8.72 19.31 5.91
C ILE A 86 8.54 17.86 5.45
N TRP A 87 8.56 16.92 6.39
CA TRP A 87 8.52 15.49 6.15
C TRP A 87 7.26 14.92 6.80
N GLU A 88 6.45 14.25 5.99
CA GLU A 88 5.26 13.53 6.43
C GLU A 88 5.60 12.04 6.61
N PRO A 89 5.18 11.39 7.71
CA PRO A 89 5.42 9.98 7.91
C PRO A 89 4.49 9.14 7.03
N VAL A 90 5.05 8.08 6.45
CA VAL A 90 4.31 7.07 5.72
C VAL A 90 4.77 5.68 6.12
N ILE A 91 3.91 4.68 5.93
CA ILE A 91 4.27 3.29 6.19
C ILE A 91 4.83 2.65 4.93
N LYS A 92 6.08 2.18 5.03
CA LYS A 92 6.74 1.39 3.99
C LYS A 92 6.61 -0.09 4.31
N PHE A 93 5.78 -0.79 3.56
CA PHE A 93 5.59 -2.22 3.71
C PHE A 93 6.76 -3.02 3.12
N GLN A 94 7.04 -4.17 3.73
CA GLN A 94 8.00 -5.14 3.23
C GLN A 94 7.30 -6.46 2.97
N GLU A 95 7.36 -6.93 1.73
CA GLU A 95 6.85 -8.24 1.38
C GLU A 95 7.78 -9.37 1.86
N PHE A 96 7.23 -10.58 1.98
CA PHE A 96 8.00 -11.75 2.42
C PHE A 96 9.28 -11.94 1.59
N TRP A 97 9.20 -11.79 0.26
CA TRP A 97 10.35 -11.99 -0.62
C TRP A 97 11.50 -11.03 -0.34
N ARG A 98 11.20 -9.80 0.09
CA ARG A 98 12.23 -8.83 0.50
C ARG A 98 12.97 -9.29 1.75
N LEU A 99 12.28 -9.98 2.66
CA LEU A 99 12.89 -10.48 3.91
C LEU A 99 13.81 -11.68 3.68
N VAL A 100 13.63 -12.43 2.57
CA VAL A 100 14.35 -13.70 2.34
C VAL A 100 15.25 -13.73 1.10
N ARG A 101 15.12 -12.78 0.16
CA ARG A 101 15.89 -12.81 -1.10
C ARG A 101 17.00 -11.78 -1.21
N SER A 102 16.88 -10.64 -0.52
CA SER A 102 17.82 -9.54 -0.62
C SER A 102 18.13 -8.96 0.74
N THR A 103 19.33 -8.36 0.87
CA THR A 103 19.70 -7.63 2.08
C THR A 103 18.82 -6.40 2.24
N PRO A 104 18.01 -6.29 3.31
CA PRO A 104 17.22 -5.09 3.53
C PRO A 104 18.11 -3.88 3.73
N ASP A 105 17.62 -2.72 3.30
CA ASP A 105 18.26 -1.45 3.58
C ASP A 105 18.15 -1.14 5.09
N GLY A 106 19.23 -0.62 5.66
CA GLY A 106 19.27 -0.20 7.07
C GLY A 106 19.92 -1.22 8.01
N PRO A 107 19.77 -1.02 9.33
CA PRO A 107 20.51 -1.78 10.31
C PRO A 107 19.87 -3.16 10.59
N PRO A 108 20.63 -4.18 11.02
CA PRO A 108 20.13 -5.56 11.17
C PRO A 108 18.86 -5.73 12.03
N GLU A 109 18.62 -4.82 12.96
CA GLU A 109 17.45 -4.81 13.84
C GLU A 109 16.12 -4.66 13.07
N THR A 110 16.15 -4.10 11.86
CA THR A 110 14.95 -3.88 11.02
C THR A 110 14.67 -5.05 10.07
N TYR A 111 15.57 -6.04 9.97
CA TYR A 111 15.47 -7.09 8.94
C TYR A 111 14.27 -8.04 9.13
N HIS A 112 13.60 -8.01 10.29
CA HIS A 112 12.37 -8.76 10.55
C HIS A 112 11.13 -7.88 10.67
N CYS A 113 11.21 -6.60 10.29
CA CYS A 113 10.07 -5.71 10.27
C CYS A 113 9.33 -5.86 8.94
N THR A 114 8.05 -6.22 9.01
CA THR A 114 7.16 -6.38 7.83
C THR A 114 6.63 -5.03 7.34
N TYR A 115 6.90 -3.96 8.08
CA TYR A 115 6.72 -2.57 7.71
C TYR A 115 7.67 -1.68 8.50
N LEU A 116 7.99 -0.49 7.95
CA LEU A 116 8.81 0.53 8.58
C LEU A 116 8.13 1.89 8.47
N VAL A 117 8.52 2.83 9.34
CA VAL A 117 8.19 4.25 9.19
C VAL A 117 9.19 4.86 8.20
N ASP A 118 8.67 5.40 7.11
CA ASP A 118 9.42 6.18 6.13
C ASP A 118 8.90 7.62 6.10
N TRP A 119 9.60 8.50 5.39
CA TRP A 119 9.32 9.94 5.41
C TRP A 119 9.31 10.52 4.01
N VAL A 120 8.25 11.25 3.68
CA VAL A 120 8.09 11.90 2.38
C VAL A 120 8.23 13.40 2.54
N ASN A 121 9.18 13.98 1.80
CA ASN A 121 9.37 15.43 1.75
C ASN A 121 8.22 16.09 0.99
N GLN A 122 7.54 17.05 1.60
CA GLN A 122 6.40 17.76 1.01
C GLN A 122 6.78 19.07 0.30
N THR A 123 8.01 19.55 0.42
CA THR A 123 8.38 20.91 -0.05
C THR A 123 8.06 21.17 -1.52
N VAL A 124 8.32 20.21 -2.42
CA VAL A 124 8.00 20.38 -3.84
C VAL A 124 6.49 20.48 -4.03
N ARG A 125 5.74 19.61 -3.36
CA ARG A 125 4.28 19.57 -3.46
C ARG A 125 3.65 20.84 -2.90
N ASP A 126 4.12 21.31 -1.75
CA ASP A 126 3.66 22.53 -1.10
C ASP A 126 3.94 23.77 -1.96
N TYR A 127 5.09 23.78 -2.65
CA TYR A 127 5.45 24.83 -3.60
C TYR A 127 4.56 24.84 -4.84
N GLU A 128 4.36 23.67 -5.47
CA GLU A 128 3.57 23.56 -6.70
C GLU A 128 2.07 23.80 -6.45
N GLY A 129 1.57 23.42 -5.27
CA GLY A 129 0.16 23.47 -4.93
C GLY A 129 -0.69 22.47 -5.72
N PRO A 130 -2.00 22.40 -5.43
CA PRO A 130 -2.90 21.45 -6.07
C PRO A 130 -3.08 21.75 -7.57
N LEU A 131 -3.37 20.72 -8.35
CA LEU A 131 -3.79 20.85 -9.75
C LEU A 131 -5.09 21.69 -9.88
N GLY A 132 -5.99 21.60 -8.91
CA GLY A 132 -7.27 22.31 -8.92
C GLY A 132 -8.39 21.49 -9.58
N THR A 133 -8.39 20.18 -9.39
CA THR A 133 -9.44 19.29 -9.89
C THR A 133 -10.77 19.59 -9.22
N THR A 134 -11.82 19.70 -10.04
CA THR A 134 -13.16 20.08 -9.60
C THR A 134 -14.15 18.92 -9.75
N TRP A 135 -15.30 19.04 -9.08
CA TRP A 135 -16.41 18.10 -9.21
C TRP A 135 -16.84 17.82 -10.66
N PRO A 136 -17.02 18.83 -11.55
CA PRO A 136 -17.34 18.57 -12.95
C PRO A 136 -16.30 17.74 -13.70
N VAL A 137 -15.01 17.90 -13.40
CA VAL A 137 -13.94 17.09 -14.01
C VAL A 137 -14.04 15.64 -13.55
N PHE A 138 -14.29 15.43 -12.25
CA PHE A 138 -14.51 14.11 -11.68
C PHE A 138 -15.72 13.41 -12.31
N GLU A 139 -16.87 14.06 -12.32
CA GLU A 139 -18.11 13.50 -12.89
C GLU A 139 -17.97 13.23 -14.40
N SER A 140 -17.34 14.12 -15.17
CA SER A 140 -17.10 13.87 -16.60
C SER A 140 -16.23 12.62 -16.83
N SER A 141 -15.24 12.39 -15.97
CA SER A 141 -14.42 11.16 -16.02
C SER A 141 -15.23 9.92 -15.67
N ARG A 142 -16.09 10.02 -14.66
CA ARG A 142 -17.02 8.95 -14.26
C ARG A 142 -18.01 8.62 -15.37
N GLU A 143 -18.58 9.61 -16.05
CA GLU A 143 -19.46 9.42 -17.21
C GLU A 143 -18.74 8.67 -18.34
N ARG A 144 -17.51 9.08 -18.67
CA ARG A 144 -16.67 8.38 -19.66
C ARG A 144 -16.38 6.93 -19.26
N TRP A 145 -16.06 6.69 -18.00
CA TRP A 145 -15.87 5.34 -17.46
C TRP A 145 -17.15 4.51 -17.63
N ASN A 146 -18.29 5.03 -17.18
CA ASN A 146 -19.58 4.33 -17.24
C ASN A 146 -20.01 3.99 -18.67
N ALA A 147 -19.69 4.85 -19.65
CA ALA A 147 -19.98 4.61 -21.06
C ALA A 147 -19.00 3.65 -21.76
N SER A 148 -17.96 3.18 -21.06
CA SER A 148 -16.92 2.34 -21.66
C SER A 148 -17.32 0.85 -21.68
N MET A 149 -16.89 0.15 -22.74
CA MET A 149 -17.02 -1.31 -22.82
C MET A 149 -16.30 -2.04 -21.66
N THR A 150 -15.25 -1.42 -21.11
CA THR A 150 -14.52 -1.94 -19.96
C THR A 150 -15.40 -1.95 -18.71
N CYS A 151 -16.15 -0.88 -18.46
CA CYS A 151 -17.10 -0.81 -17.35
C CYS A 151 -18.22 -1.83 -17.50
N ASP A 152 -18.74 -2.03 -18.72
CA ASP A 152 -19.76 -3.05 -19.00
C ASP A 152 -19.24 -4.47 -18.69
N ALA A 153 -18.06 -4.81 -19.21
CA ALA A 153 -17.43 -6.10 -18.98
C ALA A 153 -17.12 -6.33 -17.48
N PHE A 154 -16.58 -5.31 -16.82
CA PHE A 154 -16.30 -5.32 -15.38
C PHE A 154 -17.57 -5.55 -14.57
N THR A 155 -18.65 -4.84 -14.90
CA THR A 155 -19.95 -4.95 -14.26
C THR A 155 -20.53 -6.35 -14.39
N ALA A 156 -20.48 -6.93 -15.59
CA ALA A 156 -20.96 -8.29 -15.84
C ALA A 156 -20.18 -9.33 -15.03
N GLN A 157 -18.85 -9.22 -15.00
CA GLN A 157 -18.00 -10.14 -14.24
C GLN A 157 -18.24 -10.03 -12.74
N LEU A 158 -18.30 -8.82 -12.19
CA LEU A 158 -18.49 -8.62 -10.76
C LEU A 158 -19.88 -9.11 -10.30
N ARG A 159 -20.94 -8.83 -11.06
CA ARG A 159 -22.28 -9.37 -10.76
C ARG A 159 -22.28 -10.88 -10.67
N ARG A 160 -21.64 -11.56 -11.62
CA ARG A 160 -21.51 -13.03 -11.60
C ARG A 160 -20.76 -13.52 -10.36
N LEU A 161 -19.75 -12.79 -9.88
CA LEU A 161 -18.98 -13.16 -8.69
C LEU A 161 -19.76 -12.95 -7.38
N LEU A 162 -20.65 -11.95 -7.35
CA LEU A 162 -21.45 -11.62 -6.18
C LEU A 162 -22.67 -12.53 -6.04
N LEU A 163 -23.19 -13.09 -7.13
CA LEU A 163 -24.31 -14.03 -7.08
C LEU A 163 -23.84 -15.46 -6.77
N ARG A 164 -24.57 -16.14 -5.89
CA ARG A 164 -24.42 -17.57 -5.59
C ARG A 164 -25.20 -18.41 -6.60
N ALA A 165 -24.97 -19.72 -6.60
CA ALA A 165 -25.65 -20.66 -7.49
C ALA A 165 -27.17 -20.72 -7.27
N ASP A 166 -27.64 -20.41 -6.07
CA ASP A 166 -29.05 -20.32 -5.71
C ASP A 166 -29.68 -18.95 -6.05
N GLY A 167 -28.92 -18.04 -6.67
CA GLY A 167 -29.36 -16.70 -7.05
C GLY A 167 -29.25 -15.67 -5.93
N THR A 168 -28.86 -16.04 -4.71
CA THR A 168 -28.68 -15.09 -3.59
C THR A 168 -27.38 -14.33 -3.71
N ALA A 169 -27.37 -13.06 -3.31
CA ALA A 169 -26.15 -12.25 -3.33
C ALA A 169 -25.26 -12.53 -2.10
N LYS A 170 -23.95 -12.55 -2.30
CA LYS A 170 -22.98 -12.49 -1.21
C LYS A 170 -23.14 -11.15 -0.49
N ARG A 171 -23.17 -11.19 0.85
CA ARG A 171 -23.22 -9.99 1.67
C ARG A 171 -21.91 -9.21 1.55
N VAL A 172 -22.03 -7.92 1.21
CA VAL A 172 -20.92 -6.97 1.17
C VAL A 172 -21.34 -5.72 1.92
N THR A 173 -20.57 -5.35 2.94
CA THR A 173 -20.85 -4.18 3.80
C THR A 173 -19.93 -3.00 3.48
N LYS A 174 -18.76 -3.28 2.90
CA LYS A 174 -17.77 -2.25 2.57
C LYS A 174 -16.90 -2.61 1.38
N ILE A 175 -16.41 -1.56 0.72
CA ILE A 175 -15.39 -1.62 -0.32
C ILE A 175 -14.17 -0.89 0.24
N VAL A 176 -13.05 -1.60 0.38
CA VAL A 176 -11.80 -1.05 0.91
C VAL A 176 -10.82 -0.86 -0.24
N CYS A 177 -10.46 0.40 -0.49
CA CYS A 177 -9.67 0.82 -1.63
C CYS A 177 -8.26 1.19 -1.21
N PHE A 178 -7.25 0.72 -1.93
CA PHE A 178 -5.84 0.98 -1.65
C PHE A 178 -5.14 1.60 -2.85
N GLY A 179 -4.58 2.80 -2.65
CA GLY A 179 -3.75 3.47 -3.64
C GLY A 179 -4.52 3.82 -4.91
N LEU A 180 -5.67 4.48 -4.79
CA LEU A 180 -6.42 4.94 -5.95
C LEU A 180 -5.81 6.20 -6.58
N GLY A 181 -4.88 6.88 -5.91
CA GLY A 181 -4.13 8.04 -6.41
C GLY A 181 -4.78 9.38 -6.09
N ASP A 182 -3.98 10.38 -5.75
CA ASP A 182 -4.49 11.72 -5.47
C ASP A 182 -4.97 12.45 -6.73
N LEU A 183 -6.10 13.15 -6.62
CA LEU A 183 -6.76 13.82 -7.75
C LEU A 183 -6.19 15.22 -8.02
N ASN A 184 -5.20 15.68 -7.26
CA ASN A 184 -4.68 17.04 -7.33
C ASN A 184 -3.16 17.10 -7.49
N ILE A 185 -2.55 16.04 -8.04
CA ILE A 185 -1.12 15.97 -8.36
C ILE A 185 -0.81 16.75 -9.64
N LYS A 186 0.27 17.54 -9.61
CA LYS A 186 0.88 18.13 -10.80
C LYS A 186 2.03 17.27 -11.34
N PRO A 187 2.29 17.29 -12.66
CA PRO A 187 3.41 16.57 -13.22
C PRO A 187 4.75 17.17 -12.75
N LYS A 188 5.74 16.31 -12.54
CA LYS A 188 7.11 16.71 -12.22
C LYS A 188 7.75 17.48 -13.39
N ASP A 189 8.75 18.31 -13.11
CA ASP A 189 9.43 19.13 -14.12
C ASP A 189 10.00 18.32 -15.30
N TRP A 190 10.59 17.15 -15.04
CA TRP A 190 11.08 16.29 -16.14
C TRP A 190 9.97 15.86 -17.09
N TRP A 191 8.74 15.65 -16.60
CA TRP A 191 7.59 15.30 -17.43
C TRP A 191 7.19 16.50 -18.27
N ARG A 192 7.18 17.71 -17.70
CA ARG A 192 6.88 18.95 -18.43
C ARG A 192 7.90 19.19 -19.55
N ILE A 193 9.18 18.99 -19.25
CA ILE A 193 10.28 19.11 -20.23
C ILE A 193 10.05 18.12 -21.38
N GLN A 194 9.87 16.84 -21.09
CA GLN A 194 9.61 15.81 -22.11
C GLN A 194 8.35 16.10 -22.92
N ASN A 195 7.27 16.54 -22.28
CA ASN A 195 6.02 16.89 -22.96
C ASN A 195 6.18 18.11 -23.87
N ASN A 196 7.02 19.09 -23.49
CA ASN A 196 7.30 20.27 -24.31
C ASN A 196 8.19 19.96 -25.52
N GLU A 197 9.04 18.93 -25.44
CA GLU A 197 9.84 18.43 -26.55
C GLU A 197 9.02 17.69 -27.61
N MET A 198 7.80 17.23 -27.27
CA MET A 198 6.91 16.58 -28.23
C MET A 198 6.29 17.57 -29.24
N PRO A 199 5.96 17.10 -30.47
CA PRO A 199 5.16 17.86 -31.42
C PRO A 199 3.86 18.39 -30.80
N PRO A 200 3.39 19.61 -31.14
CA PRO A 200 2.23 20.23 -30.50
C PRO A 200 0.96 19.36 -30.45
N ASP A 201 0.71 18.55 -31.48
CA ASP A 201 -0.43 17.63 -31.60
C ASP A 201 -0.32 16.38 -30.71
N GLN A 202 0.87 16.08 -30.20
CA GLN A 202 1.16 14.93 -29.34
C GLN A 202 1.31 15.31 -27.86
N ARG A 203 1.35 16.62 -27.56
CA ARG A 203 1.46 17.11 -26.18
C ARG A 203 0.22 16.74 -25.40
N LYS A 204 0.45 16.24 -24.18
CA LYS A 204 -0.61 15.93 -23.24
C LYS A 204 -0.90 17.12 -22.34
N LEU A 205 -2.16 17.27 -21.97
CA LEU A 205 -2.57 18.21 -20.93
C LEU A 205 -2.05 17.73 -19.57
N GLU A 206 -1.63 18.64 -18.69
CA GLU A 206 -1.18 18.26 -17.34
C GLU A 206 -2.25 17.47 -16.58
N ALA A 207 -3.53 17.81 -16.79
CA ALA A 207 -4.66 17.10 -16.18
C ALA A 207 -4.74 15.61 -16.56
N SER A 208 -4.10 15.17 -17.65
CA SER A 208 -4.05 13.73 -17.98
C SER A 208 -3.24 12.90 -16.98
N ILE A 209 -2.40 13.53 -16.14
CA ILE A 209 -1.60 12.82 -15.13
C ILE A 209 -2.47 12.13 -14.06
N ILE A 210 -3.70 12.63 -13.86
CA ILE A 210 -4.66 12.09 -12.89
C ILE A 210 -5.74 11.21 -13.52
N ASP A 211 -5.71 10.97 -14.84
CA ASP A 211 -6.75 10.19 -15.53
C ASP A 211 -6.95 8.79 -14.92
N ALA A 212 -5.84 8.12 -14.58
CA ALA A 212 -5.88 6.83 -13.91
C ALA A 212 -6.57 6.93 -12.53
N ALA A 213 -6.22 7.95 -11.74
CA ALA A 213 -6.82 8.15 -10.44
C ALA A 213 -8.33 8.43 -10.55
N LEU A 214 -8.75 9.25 -11.50
CA LEU A 214 -10.17 9.50 -11.77
C LEU A 214 -10.92 8.19 -12.09
N ILE A 215 -10.35 7.34 -12.95
CA ILE A 215 -10.94 6.04 -13.31
C ILE A 215 -11.00 5.11 -12.10
N HIS A 216 -9.96 5.03 -11.28
CA HIS A 216 -9.93 4.14 -10.12
C HIS A 216 -11.01 4.48 -9.08
N HIS A 217 -11.29 5.77 -8.85
CA HIS A 217 -12.40 6.19 -8.00
C HIS A 217 -13.76 5.93 -8.64
N ALA A 218 -13.91 6.15 -9.95
CA ALA A 218 -15.11 5.79 -10.68
C ALA A 218 -15.39 4.27 -10.59
N MET A 219 -14.35 3.43 -10.69
CA MET A 219 -14.45 1.98 -10.47
C MET A 219 -14.98 1.66 -9.07
N ALA A 220 -14.49 2.32 -8.02
CA ALA A 220 -14.97 2.11 -6.65
C ALA A 220 -16.48 2.41 -6.51
N LEU A 221 -16.94 3.49 -7.14
CA LEU A 221 -18.37 3.84 -7.21
C LEU A 221 -19.17 2.79 -7.99
N THR A 222 -18.67 2.32 -9.13
CA THR A 222 -19.30 1.25 -9.90
C THR A 222 -19.45 -0.04 -9.09
N ILE A 223 -18.42 -0.44 -8.32
CA ILE A 223 -18.49 -1.60 -7.41
C ILE A 223 -19.63 -1.40 -6.40
N ALA A 224 -19.72 -0.20 -5.81
CA ALA A 224 -20.77 0.13 -4.84
C ALA A 224 -22.17 0.04 -5.46
N ASP A 225 -22.35 0.59 -6.65
CA ASP A 225 -23.63 0.55 -7.36
C ASP A 225 -24.04 -0.88 -7.73
N ILE A 226 -23.07 -1.72 -8.12
CA ILE A 226 -23.31 -3.15 -8.37
C ILE A 226 -23.74 -3.86 -7.08
N VAL A 227 -23.00 -3.68 -5.99
CA VAL A 227 -23.32 -4.29 -4.69
C VAL A 227 -24.72 -3.87 -4.25
N ARG A 228 -25.07 -2.59 -4.35
CA ARG A 228 -26.40 -2.07 -4.02
C ARG A 228 -27.48 -2.70 -4.90
N SER A 229 -27.22 -2.85 -6.21
CA SER A 229 -28.18 -3.44 -7.14
C SER A 229 -28.43 -4.94 -6.89
N CYS A 230 -27.47 -5.63 -6.28
CA CYS A 230 -27.59 -7.04 -5.94
C CYS A 230 -28.15 -7.28 -4.52
N ALA A 231 -28.24 -6.26 -3.68
CA ALA A 231 -28.60 -6.41 -2.27
C ALA A 231 -30.11 -6.60 -2.07
N ASP A 232 -30.48 -7.36 -1.04
CA ASP A 232 -31.88 -7.51 -0.61
C ASP A 232 -32.43 -6.19 -0.05
N SER A 233 -33.76 -6.03 -0.08
CA SER A 233 -34.48 -4.81 0.31
C SER A 233 -34.27 -4.34 1.77
N GLY A 234 -33.58 -5.12 2.60
CA GLY A 234 -33.25 -4.79 4.00
C GLY A 234 -31.76 -4.49 4.27
N SER A 235 -30.92 -4.37 3.23
CA SER A 235 -29.48 -4.14 3.40
C SER A 235 -29.16 -2.71 3.87
N HIS A 236 -28.25 -2.58 4.84
CA HIS A 236 -27.83 -1.30 5.45
C HIS A 236 -26.89 -0.44 4.57
N GLY A 237 -26.87 -0.67 3.26
CA GLY A 237 -25.98 0.02 2.32
C GLY A 237 -24.53 -0.49 2.36
N VAL A 238 -23.72 0.00 1.41
CA VAL A 238 -22.29 -0.33 1.29
C VAL A 238 -21.47 0.95 1.47
N ARG A 239 -20.48 0.89 2.37
CA ARG A 239 -19.51 1.98 2.60
C ARG A 239 -18.36 1.86 1.62
N ILE A 240 -17.79 2.98 1.18
CA ILE A 240 -16.57 3.00 0.37
C ILE A 240 -15.50 3.66 1.22
N LEU A 241 -14.46 2.90 1.55
CA LEU A 241 -13.33 3.34 2.34
C LEU A 241 -12.13 3.42 1.42
N SER A 242 -11.45 4.57 1.32
CA SER A 242 -10.26 4.72 0.50
C SER A 242 -9.05 5.12 1.35
N GLN A 243 -7.94 4.44 1.09
CA GLN A 243 -6.66 4.72 1.68
C GLN A 243 -5.63 5.05 0.60
N ASP A 244 -5.12 6.27 0.64
CA ASP A 244 -3.91 6.69 -0.06
C ASP A 244 -3.20 7.75 0.80
N PRO A 245 -1.98 7.48 1.30
CA PRO A 245 -1.23 8.46 2.10
C PRO A 245 -0.93 9.76 1.34
N ASN A 246 -1.04 9.75 0.00
CA ASN A 246 -0.82 10.93 -0.80
C ASN A 246 -2.05 11.82 -0.93
N TYR A 247 -3.23 11.47 -0.39
CA TYR A 247 -4.39 12.36 -0.48
C TYR A 247 -4.15 13.70 0.23
N ILE A 248 -4.29 14.81 -0.51
CA ILE A 248 -4.41 16.15 0.09
C ILE A 248 -5.85 16.47 0.43
N ASP A 249 -6.05 17.51 1.23
CA ASP A 249 -7.36 17.87 1.77
C ASP A 249 -8.38 18.18 0.67
N GLN A 250 -7.99 18.85 -0.42
CA GLN A 250 -8.90 19.09 -1.56
C GLN A 250 -9.39 17.79 -2.19
N THR A 251 -8.53 16.77 -2.27
CA THR A 251 -8.93 15.44 -2.75
C THR A 251 -9.86 14.79 -1.73
N LYS A 252 -9.54 14.83 -0.43
CA LYS A 252 -10.38 14.24 0.63
C LYS A 252 -11.78 14.86 0.65
N GLU A 253 -11.90 16.17 0.48
CA GLU A 253 -13.17 16.89 0.38
C GLU A 253 -13.98 16.41 -0.82
N LEU A 254 -13.35 16.32 -1.99
CA LEU A 254 -13.99 15.84 -3.21
C LEU A 254 -14.45 14.38 -3.09
N LEU A 255 -13.64 13.53 -2.45
CA LEU A 255 -13.99 12.14 -2.19
C LEU A 255 -15.15 12.01 -1.21
N LEU A 256 -15.17 12.85 -0.17
CA LEU A 256 -16.28 12.90 0.78
C LEU A 256 -17.59 13.30 0.08
N GLU A 257 -17.56 14.30 -0.80
CA GLU A 257 -18.71 14.70 -1.63
C GLU A 257 -19.20 13.55 -2.52
N ALA A 258 -18.28 12.71 -3.02
CA ALA A 258 -18.60 11.50 -3.78
C ALA A 258 -19.10 10.31 -2.93
N GLY A 259 -19.17 10.46 -1.60
CA GLY A 259 -19.55 9.38 -0.68
C GLY A 259 -18.45 8.34 -0.43
N ILE A 260 -17.18 8.74 -0.57
CA ILE A 260 -16.00 7.93 -0.30
C ILE A 260 -15.33 8.44 0.98
N GLU A 261 -15.26 7.58 1.98
CA GLU A 261 -14.64 7.88 3.27
C GLU A 261 -13.13 7.64 3.20
N VAL A 262 -12.31 8.64 3.53
CA VAL A 262 -10.86 8.47 3.59
C VAL A 262 -10.47 7.89 4.94
N VAL A 263 -9.69 6.80 4.93
CA VAL A 263 -9.20 6.09 6.13
C VAL A 263 -7.70 5.87 6.05
N GLY A 264 -7.06 5.68 7.21
CA GLY A 264 -5.64 5.30 7.27
C GLY A 264 -4.70 6.31 6.62
N THR A 265 -4.73 7.57 7.08
CA THR A 265 -3.97 8.68 6.49
C THR A 265 -2.47 8.43 6.37
N HIS A 266 -1.91 7.50 7.14
CA HIS A 266 -0.49 7.12 7.11
C HIS A 266 -0.20 5.81 6.38
N GLY A 267 -1.23 5.10 5.93
CA GLY A 267 -1.11 3.97 4.99
C GLY A 267 -1.35 2.59 5.56
N ALA A 268 -1.77 2.42 6.82
CA ALA A 268 -2.12 1.12 7.39
C ALA A 268 -3.58 0.98 7.81
N GLY A 269 -4.28 2.06 8.16
CA GLY A 269 -5.63 2.01 8.74
C GLY A 269 -6.67 1.23 7.91
N GLY A 270 -6.63 1.33 6.58
CA GLY A 270 -7.54 0.62 5.67
C GLY A 270 -7.42 -0.91 5.76
N PHE A 271 -6.24 -1.47 6.07
CA PHE A 271 -6.10 -2.92 6.24
C PHE A 271 -6.88 -3.43 7.46
N ALA A 272 -7.01 -2.62 8.50
CA ALA A 272 -7.82 -2.97 9.66
C ALA A 272 -9.31 -3.04 9.32
N GLU A 273 -9.76 -2.38 8.25
CA GLU A 273 -11.15 -2.41 7.82
C GLU A 273 -11.51 -3.67 7.02
N VAL A 274 -10.54 -4.42 6.49
CA VAL A 274 -10.81 -5.59 5.66
C VAL A 274 -11.32 -6.76 6.50
N ASP A 275 -12.44 -7.35 6.07
CA ASP A 275 -13.03 -8.56 6.64
C ASP A 275 -13.67 -9.45 5.55
N SER A 276 -14.42 -10.48 5.96
CA SER A 276 -15.07 -11.43 5.05
C SER A 276 -16.26 -10.87 4.27
N GLU A 277 -16.78 -9.69 4.65
CA GLU A 277 -17.88 -9.00 3.98
C GLU A 277 -17.38 -7.76 3.21
N SER A 278 -16.08 -7.72 2.94
CA SER A 278 -15.43 -6.64 2.20
C SER A 278 -15.19 -7.03 0.74
N ILE A 279 -15.24 -6.05 -0.16
CA ILE A 279 -14.54 -6.10 -1.46
C ILE A 279 -13.29 -5.24 -1.33
N VAL A 280 -12.16 -5.73 -1.84
CA VAL A 280 -10.94 -4.93 -1.90
C VAL A 280 -10.72 -4.44 -3.33
N LEU A 281 -10.43 -3.16 -3.50
CA LEU A 281 -9.96 -2.58 -4.76
C LEU A 281 -8.53 -2.06 -4.57
N SER A 282 -7.60 -2.44 -5.43
CA SER A 282 -6.24 -1.91 -5.42
C SER A 282 -5.79 -1.56 -6.83
N ALA A 283 -5.07 -0.44 -6.98
CA ALA A 283 -4.58 0.01 -8.28
C ALA A 283 -3.07 0.32 -8.29
N LEU A 284 -2.65 1.30 -7.48
CA LEU A 284 -1.27 1.78 -7.42
C LEU A 284 -0.67 1.64 -6.01
N ALA A 285 -1.08 0.60 -5.28
CA ALA A 285 -0.59 0.39 -3.93
C ALA A 285 0.88 -0.07 -3.96
N GLN A 286 1.73 0.63 -3.20
CA GLN A 286 3.12 0.22 -2.95
C GLN A 286 3.23 -0.87 -1.87
N ALA A 287 2.10 -1.39 -1.39
CA ALA A 287 2.02 -2.40 -0.35
C ALA A 287 1.75 -3.79 -0.95
N PRO A 288 2.21 -4.88 -0.32
CA PRO A 288 1.90 -6.25 -0.73
C PRO A 288 0.47 -6.64 -0.32
N ILE A 289 -0.52 -5.98 -0.92
CA ILE A 289 -1.95 -6.06 -0.56
C ILE A 289 -2.42 -7.50 -0.39
N GLN A 290 -2.10 -8.38 -1.34
CA GLN A 290 -2.51 -9.78 -1.31
C GLN A 290 -1.90 -10.55 -0.13
N GLN A 291 -0.63 -10.32 0.19
CA GLN A 291 0.04 -11.01 1.30
C GLN A 291 -0.51 -10.52 2.65
N ILE A 292 -0.71 -9.21 2.79
CA ILE A 292 -1.30 -8.61 3.99
C ILE A 292 -2.71 -9.17 4.20
N ILE A 293 -3.58 -9.09 3.19
CA ILE A 293 -4.96 -9.60 3.31
C ILE A 293 -4.97 -11.10 3.60
N ALA A 294 -4.06 -11.89 3.01
CA ALA A 294 -3.98 -13.32 3.29
C ALA A 294 -3.72 -13.65 4.78
N ASP A 295 -3.09 -12.76 5.54
CA ASP A 295 -2.92 -12.92 6.99
C ASP A 295 -4.11 -12.39 7.80
N LEU A 296 -4.78 -11.35 7.29
CA LEU A 296 -5.83 -10.62 8.01
C LEU A 296 -7.24 -11.19 7.81
N ALA A 297 -7.63 -11.47 6.57
CA ALA A 297 -9.03 -11.72 6.20
C ALA A 297 -9.21 -12.53 4.91
N ARG A 298 -10.46 -12.87 4.56
CA ARG A 298 -10.83 -13.50 3.30
C ARG A 298 -12.00 -12.73 2.67
N PRO A 299 -11.75 -11.58 2.03
CA PRO A 299 -12.81 -10.76 1.45
C PRO A 299 -13.56 -11.49 0.32
N VAL A 300 -14.75 -10.99 0.00
CA VAL A 300 -15.61 -11.53 -1.07
C VAL A 300 -14.92 -11.53 -2.42
N ALA A 301 -14.15 -10.48 -2.69
CA ALA A 301 -13.35 -10.32 -3.89
C ALA A 301 -12.18 -9.37 -3.64
N ILE A 302 -11.09 -9.58 -4.39
CA ILE A 302 -9.97 -8.64 -4.52
C ILE A 302 -9.89 -8.26 -6.00
N VAL A 303 -10.15 -6.99 -6.30
CA VAL A 303 -10.06 -6.38 -7.62
C VAL A 303 -8.74 -5.64 -7.71
N TYR A 304 -7.96 -5.96 -8.75
CA TYR A 304 -6.71 -5.27 -9.03
C TYR A 304 -6.84 -4.53 -10.36
N ALA A 305 -6.73 -3.21 -10.34
CA ALA A 305 -6.59 -2.44 -11.57
C ALA A 305 -5.17 -2.67 -12.09
N GLY A 306 -5.04 -3.52 -13.11
CA GLY A 306 -3.77 -3.77 -13.78
C GLY A 306 -3.13 -2.47 -14.28
N ASN A 307 -1.80 -2.48 -14.37
CA ASN A 307 -0.96 -1.29 -14.56
C ASN A 307 -1.32 -0.47 -15.81
N THR A 308 -2.08 0.63 -15.66
CA THR A 308 -2.14 1.71 -16.66
C THR A 308 -0.93 2.62 -16.47
N SER A 309 0.24 2.12 -16.89
CA SER A 309 1.49 2.89 -17.08
C SER A 309 2.12 3.57 -15.86
N ALA A 310 2.37 2.84 -14.77
CA ALA A 310 3.37 3.22 -13.77
C ALA A 310 4.27 2.03 -13.44
N ARG A 311 5.42 1.99 -14.12
CA ARG A 311 6.71 1.41 -13.70
C ARG A 311 6.60 0.34 -12.61
N VAL A 312 6.49 -0.91 -13.08
CA VAL A 312 7.09 -2.06 -12.42
C VAL A 312 8.53 -1.67 -12.06
N PHE A 313 8.85 -1.78 -10.77
CA PHE A 313 10.17 -1.89 -10.14
C PHE A 313 11.39 -1.54 -11.00
N ASP A 314 12.25 -0.67 -10.46
CA ASP A 314 13.62 -0.47 -10.92
C ASP A 314 14.20 -1.72 -11.58
N ASN A 315 14.54 -1.59 -12.87
CA ASN A 315 15.28 -2.51 -13.71
C ASN A 315 15.05 -4.01 -13.42
N TYR A 316 14.21 -4.68 -14.22
CA TYR A 316 14.60 -5.84 -15.04
C TYR A 316 13.38 -6.32 -15.86
N SER A 317 13.58 -6.40 -17.17
CA SER A 317 12.63 -6.96 -18.13
C SER A 317 12.11 -8.33 -17.73
N SER A 318 10.79 -8.52 -17.71
CA SER A 318 10.12 -9.56 -18.49
C SER A 318 8.61 -9.61 -18.23
N VAL A 319 7.92 -10.01 -19.29
CA VAL A 319 6.48 -10.10 -19.52
C VAL A 319 5.82 -11.13 -18.61
N VAL A 320 4.68 -10.80 -17.97
CA VAL A 320 3.73 -11.81 -17.45
C VAL A 320 2.27 -11.32 -17.65
N PRO A 321 1.32 -12.17 -18.12
CA PRO A 321 -0.07 -11.80 -18.39
C PRO A 321 -0.95 -11.77 -17.13
N LEU A 322 -2.01 -10.96 -17.22
CA LEU A 322 -3.11 -10.83 -16.24
C LEU A 322 -3.97 -12.10 -16.14
N LEU A 323 -4.28 -12.46 -14.89
CA LEU A 323 -5.38 -13.28 -14.33
C LEU A 323 -4.91 -14.47 -13.49
N LEU A 324 -4.96 -14.32 -12.17
CA LEU A 324 -5.06 -15.42 -11.21
C LEU A 324 -6.24 -15.14 -10.26
N LEU A 325 -7.34 -15.85 -10.49
CA LEU A 325 -8.48 -15.99 -9.60
C LEU A 325 -8.13 -17.06 -8.56
N TRP A 326 -8.34 -16.80 -7.27
CA TRP A 326 -8.32 -17.83 -6.24
C TRP A 326 -9.74 -18.21 -5.86
N PHE A 327 -9.99 -19.53 -5.80
CA PHE A 327 -11.17 -20.18 -5.22
C PHE A 327 -10.93 -20.52 -3.76
#